data_AF-A0A920GK30-F1
#
_entry.id   AF-A0A920GK30-F1
#
_cell.length_a   1.000
_cell.length_b   1.000
_cell.length_c   1.000
_cell.angle_alpha   90.00
_cell.angle_beta   90.00
_cell.angle_gamma   90.00
#
_symmetry.space_group_name_H-M   'P 1'
#
loop_
_entity.id
_entity.type
_entity.pdbx_description
1 polymer ?
#
loop_
_entity_poly.entity_id
_entity_poly.type
_entity_poly.pdbx_seq_one_letter_code
_entity_poly.pdbx_strand_id
1 'polypeptide(L)'
;MVFKVDDYFDSYFEKDIVRPIRFVRNISEGNYKRHVEIDFDHNTQSGIMHDLLRKTKTEIDFAPNLQDLVSTFYFLRNHFDLEGIQVGETASYI
;
A
#
# COMPACT_ATOMS: atom_id res chain seq x y z
N MET A 1 24.10 -2.92 -15.65
CA MET A 1 24.48 -3.18 -14.24
C MET A 1 23.25 -3.76 -13.56
N VAL A 2 23.34 -4.98 -13.03
CA VAL A 2 22.25 -5.63 -12.29
C VAL A 2 22.55 -5.46 -10.81
N PHE A 3 21.61 -4.90 -10.04
CA PHE A 3 21.72 -4.81 -8.58
C PHE A 3 20.73 -5.76 -7.92
N LYS A 4 21.05 -6.24 -6.72
CA LYS A 4 20.16 -7.10 -5.94
C LYS A 4 18.94 -6.30 -5.49
N VAL A 5 17.75 -6.87 -5.69
CA VAL A 5 16.45 -6.36 -5.25
C VAL A 5 15.94 -7.29 -4.15
N ASP A 6 15.55 -6.73 -3.02
CA ASP A 6 15.04 -7.44 -1.85
C ASP A 6 13.97 -6.57 -1.18
N ASP A 7 12.77 -6.64 -1.73
CA ASP A 7 11.65 -5.78 -1.39
C ASP A 7 10.56 -6.57 -0.67
N TYR A 8 10.09 -6.03 0.44
CA TYR A 8 9.06 -6.62 1.30
C TYR A 8 7.94 -5.61 1.52
N PHE A 9 6.73 -6.04 1.20
CA PHE A 9 5.50 -5.29 1.40
C PHE A 9 4.53 -6.15 2.21
N ASP A 10 3.96 -5.56 3.25
CA ASP A 10 3.01 -6.23 4.14
C ASP A 10 1.86 -5.27 4.46
N SER A 11 0.67 -5.82 4.62
CA SER A 11 -0.52 -5.03 4.94
C SER A 11 -1.47 -5.78 5.85
N TYR A 12 -2.01 -5.04 6.81
CA TYR A 12 -3.09 -5.44 7.68
C TYR A 12 -4.32 -4.64 7.26
N PHE A 13 -5.41 -5.32 6.91
CA PHE A 13 -6.65 -4.68 6.49
C PHE A 13 -7.88 -5.41 7.03
N GLU A 14 -8.99 -4.68 7.15
CA GLU A 14 -10.29 -5.27 7.48
C GLU A 14 -10.67 -6.32 6.43
N LYS A 15 -11.02 -7.54 6.85
CA LYS A 15 -11.24 -8.67 5.95
C LYS A 15 -12.38 -8.44 4.94
N ASP A 16 -13.48 -7.83 5.40
CA ASP A 16 -14.72 -7.78 4.62
C ASP A 16 -14.67 -6.70 3.53
N ILE A 17 -14.17 -5.51 3.87
CA ILE A 17 -14.12 -4.36 2.96
C ILE A 17 -12.71 -4.04 2.45
N VAL A 18 -11.70 -4.84 2.85
CA VAL A 18 -10.29 -4.68 2.47
C VAL A 18 -9.78 -3.26 2.78
N ARG A 19 -10.12 -2.72 3.95
CA ARG A 19 -9.72 -1.37 4.36
C ARG A 19 -8.37 -1.41 5.08
N PRO A 20 -7.32 -0.69 4.62
CA PRO A 20 -6.00 -0.70 5.27
C PRO A 20 -6.04 -0.23 6.72
N ILE A 21 -5.35 -0.93 7.61
CA ILE A 21 -5.16 -0.54 9.01
C ILE A 21 -3.69 -0.20 9.24
N ARG A 22 -2.79 -1.00 8.68
CA ARG A 22 -1.34 -0.80 8.75
C ARG A 22 -0.66 -1.30 7.49
N PHE A 23 0.30 -0.55 6.98
CA PHE A 23 1.10 -0.92 5.82
C PHE A 23 2.60 -0.83 6.14
N VAL A 24 3.37 -1.82 5.69
CA VAL A 24 4.83 -1.88 5.84
C VAL A 24 5.47 -1.95 4.46
N ARG A 25 6.44 -1.08 4.23
CA ARG A 25 7.25 -1.01 3.01
C ARG A 25 8.72 -1.02 3.38
N ASN A 26 9.39 -2.14 3.14
CA ASN A 26 10.82 -2.32 3.34
C ASN A 26 11.49 -2.66 2.00
N ILE A 27 12.23 -1.71 1.45
CA ILE A 27 12.88 -1.79 0.14
C ILE A 27 14.40 -1.80 0.31
N SER A 28 15.06 -2.68 -0.43
CA SER A 28 16.52 -2.75 -0.51
C SER A 28 16.96 -3.07 -1.93
N GLU A 29 17.33 -2.03 -2.68
CA GLU A 29 17.69 -2.10 -4.09
C GLU A 29 19.06 -1.45 -4.33
N GLY A 30 20.12 -2.26 -4.28
CA GLY A 30 21.50 -1.75 -4.35
C GLY A 30 21.80 -0.71 -3.26
N ASN A 31 21.97 0.56 -3.64
CA ASN A 31 22.24 1.67 -2.71
C ASN A 31 20.97 2.34 -2.17
N TYR A 32 19.80 2.01 -2.71
CA TYR A 32 18.52 2.56 -2.26
C TYR A 32 17.94 1.69 -1.15
N LYS A 33 17.61 2.32 -0.02
CA LYS A 33 16.93 1.69 1.11
C LYS A 33 15.80 2.56 1.61
N ARG A 34 14.67 1.95 1.91
CA ARG A 34 13.52 2.60 2.53
C ARG A 34 12.83 1.63 3.47
N HIS A 35 12.58 2.03 4.70
CA HIS A 35 11.81 1.22 5.64
C HIS A 35 10.78 2.12 6.30
N VAL A 36 9.53 1.98 5.88
CA VAL A 36 8.42 2.82 6.32
C VAL A 36 7.27 1.95 6.78
N GLU A 37 6.64 2.36 7.88
CA GLU A 37 5.37 1.84 8.34
C GLU A 37 4.34 2.97 8.34
N ILE A 38 3.10 2.66 8.01
CA ILE A 38 1.99 3.63 8.04
C ILE A 38 0.86 3.00 8.83
N ASP A 39 0.41 3.69 9.87
CA ASP A 39 -0.82 3.38 10.60
C ASP A 39 -1.92 4.33 10.14
N PHE A 40 -3.07 3.79 9.74
CA PHE A 40 -4.17 4.57 9.17
C PHE A 40 -5.30 4.77 10.18
N ASP A 41 -5.80 6.01 10.31
CA ASP A 41 -7.04 6.34 11.01
C ASP A 41 -8.09 6.84 10.00
N HIS A 42 -9.05 5.97 9.69
CA HIS A 42 -10.11 6.26 8.73
C HIS A 42 -11.19 7.18 9.27
N ASN A 43 -11.25 7.42 10.58
CA ASN A 43 -12.21 8.35 11.17
C ASN A 43 -11.80 9.80 10.91
N THR A 44 -10.49 10.07 10.96
CA THR A 44 -9.89 11.38 10.72
C THR A 44 -9.34 11.55 9.31
N GLN A 45 -9.31 10.47 8.51
CA GLN A 45 -8.67 10.43 7.19
C GLN A 45 -7.20 10.86 7.24
N SER A 46 -6.52 10.50 8.33
CA SER A 46 -5.10 10.78 8.55
C SER A 46 -4.37 9.53 9.02
N GLY A 47 -3.05 9.54 8.89
CA GLY A 47 -2.21 8.42 9.28
C GLY A 47 -0.86 8.87 9.81
N ILE A 48 -0.18 7.98 10.52
CA ILE A 48 1.17 8.22 11.02
C ILE A 48 2.15 7.38 10.22
N MET A 49 2.96 8.05 9.41
CA MET A 49 4.08 7.45 8.71
C MET A 49 5.32 7.44 9.61
N HIS A 50 5.85 6.26 9.90
CA HIS A 50 7.09 6.05 10.63
C HIS A 50 8.21 5.63 9.67
N ASP A 51 9.17 6.52 9.41
CA ASP A 51 10.42 6.17 8.72
C ASP A 51 11.38 5.56 9.74
N LEU A 52 11.54 4.24 9.70
CA LEU A 52 12.36 3.47 10.63
C LEU A 52 13.86 3.70 10.43
N LEU A 53 14.29 4.05 9.21
CA LEU A 53 15.70 4.35 8.94
C LEU A 53 16.10 5.72 9.49
N ARG A 54 15.20 6.70 9.37
CA ARG A 54 15.41 8.07 9.87
C ARG A 54 14.92 8.28 11.30
N LYS A 55 14.16 7.33 11.86
CA LYS A 55 13.51 7.40 13.17
C LYS A 55 12.60 8.62 13.31
N THR A 56 11.90 8.97 12.24
CA THR A 56 11.00 10.12 12.18
C THR A 56 9.56 9.66 12.01
N LYS A 57 8.63 10.39 12.65
CA LYS A 57 7.20 10.22 12.44
C LYS A 57 6.64 11.46 11.74
N THR A 58 5.75 11.24 10.79
CA THR A 58 5.11 12.30 10.02
C THR A 58 3.63 11.97 9.89
N GLU A 59 2.78 12.94 10.21
CA GLU A 59 1.36 12.83 9.94
C GLU A 59 1.11 13.04 8.45
N ILE A 60 0.23 12.22 7.88
CA ILE A 60 -0.17 12.28 6.48
C ILE A 60 -1.68 12.30 6.40
N ASP A 61 -2.23 13.13 5.53
CA ASP A 61 -3.65 13.08 5.17
C ASP A 61 -3.82 12.18 3.94
N PHE A 62 -4.97 11.52 3.85
CA PHE A 62 -5.30 10.69 2.70
C PHE A 62 -6.75 10.85 2.26
N ALA A 63 -7.03 10.53 1.00
CA ALA A 63 -8.38 10.54 0.47
C ALA A 63 -9.20 9.37 1.04
N PRO A 64 -10.53 9.52 1.19
CA PRO A 64 -11.40 8.40 1.52
C PRO A 64 -11.20 7.20 0.59
N ASN A 65 -11.34 5.99 1.13
CA ASN A 65 -11.15 4.71 0.42
C ASN A 65 -9.73 4.46 -0.11
N LEU A 66 -8.71 5.17 0.40
CA LEU A 66 -7.31 4.86 0.13
C LEU A 66 -7.05 3.36 0.31
N GLN A 67 -6.40 2.77 -0.69
CA GLN A 67 -5.85 1.43 -0.64
C GLN A 67 -4.32 1.51 -0.68
N ASP A 68 -3.65 0.68 0.12
CA ASP A 68 -2.21 0.46 -0.02
C ASP A 68 -1.93 -0.56 -1.13
N LEU A 69 -0.65 -0.80 -1.43
CA LEU A 69 -0.27 -1.65 -2.55
C LEU A 69 -0.82 -3.08 -2.44
N VAL A 70 -0.76 -3.67 -1.25
CA VAL A 70 -1.20 -5.06 -1.01
C VAL A 70 -2.72 -5.11 -0.91
N SER A 71 -3.33 -4.19 -0.16
CA SER A 71 -4.78 -4.13 -0.02
C SER A 71 -5.48 -3.84 -1.36
N THR A 72 -4.89 -3.02 -2.24
CA THR A 72 -5.38 -2.77 -3.60
C THR A 72 -5.50 -4.07 -4.38
N PHE A 73 -4.49 -4.94 -4.30
CA PHE A 73 -4.51 -6.23 -5.00
C PHE A 73 -5.65 -7.12 -4.51
N TYR A 74 -5.87 -7.20 -3.20
CA TYR A 74 -6.98 -7.96 -2.62
C TYR A 74 -8.34 -7.34 -2.92
N PHE A 75 -8.43 -6.01 -2.92
CA PHE A 75 -9.65 -5.29 -3.25
C PHE A 75 -10.08 -5.61 -4.69
N LEU A 76 -9.15 -5.48 -5.64
CA LEU A 76 -9.39 -5.80 -7.05
C LEU A 76 -9.76 -7.26 -7.24
N ARG A 77 -9.04 -8.19 -6.59
CA ARG A 77 -9.36 -9.63 -6.67
C ARG A 77 -10.80 -9.94 -6.25
N ASN A 78 -11.32 -9.26 -5.24
CA ASN A 78 -12.63 -9.57 -4.65
C ASN A 78 -13.78 -8.78 -5.29
N HIS A 79 -13.51 -7.60 -5.87
CA HIS A 79 -14.54 -6.67 -6.32
C HIS A 79 -14.50 -6.35 -7.81
N PHE A 80 -13.45 -6.76 -8.53
CA PHE A 80 -13.32 -6.50 -9.95
C PHE A 80 -13.68 -7.74 -10.76
N ASP A 81 -14.68 -7.62 -11.62
CA ASP A 81 -15.04 -8.68 -12.56
C ASP A 81 -14.01 -8.74 -13.70
N LEU A 82 -13.23 -9.81 -13.73
CA LEU A 82 -12.19 -10.03 -14.72
C LEU A 82 -12.74 -10.61 -16.03
N GLU A 83 -13.98 -11.12 -16.06
CA GLU A 83 -14.54 -11.81 -17.23
C GLU A 83 -14.80 -10.87 -18.41
N GLY A 84 -14.89 -9.56 -18.17
CA GLY A 84 -15.15 -8.53 -19.19
C GLY A 84 -13.92 -7.78 -19.72
N ILE A 85 -12.73 -7.96 -19.14
CA ILE A 85 -11.54 -7.17 -19.50
C ILE A 85 -10.98 -7.62 -20.86
N GLN A 86 -10.85 -6.68 -21.79
CA GLN A 86 -10.18 -6.93 -23.06
C GLN A 86 -8.67 -6.71 -22.98
N VAL A 87 -7.90 -7.43 -23.80
CA VAL A 87 -6.45 -7.22 -23.90
C VAL A 87 -6.17 -5.78 -24.36
N GLY A 88 -5.47 -5.02 -23.53
CA GLY A 88 -5.17 -3.60 -23.77
C GLY A 88 -6.09 -2.63 -23.05
N GLU A 89 -7.11 -3.11 -22.34
CA GLU A 89 -8.01 -2.29 -21.53
C GLU A 89 -7.37 -1.95 -20.17
N THR A 90 -7.55 -0.70 -19.72
CA THR A 90 -7.04 -0.23 -18.43
C THR A 90 -8.17 -0.19 -17.42
N ALA A 91 -8.12 -1.06 -16.41
CA ALA A 91 -8.98 -0.97 -15.24
C ALA A 91 -8.40 0.04 -14.24
N SER A 92 -9.16 1.10 -13.94
CA SER A 92 -8.84 2.06 -12.89
C SER A 92 -10.04 2.17 -11.95
N TYR A 93 -9.85 1.81 -10.68
CA TYR A 93 -10.76 2.17 -9.61
C TYR A 93 -10.13 3.34 -8.84
N ILE A 94 -10.84 4.47 -8.79
CA ILE A 94 -10.45 5.68 -8.05
C ILE A 94 -11.10 5.65 -6.68
#